data_AF-A0A183GGB9-F1
#
_entry.id   AF-A0A183GGB9-F1
#
_cell.length_a   1.000
_cell.length_b   1.000
_cell.length_c   1.000
_cell.angle_alpha   90.00
_cell.angle_beta   90.00
_cell.angle_gamma   90.00
#
_symmetry.space_group_name_H-M   'P 1'
#
loop_
_entity.id
_entity.type
_entity.pdbx_description
1 polymer ?
#
loop_
_entity_poly.entity_id
_entity_poly.type
_entity_poly.pdbx_seq_one_letter_code
_entity_poly.pdbx_strand_id
1 'polypeptide(L)'
;LCNQFGMFKCQQSNLRRVRTRITNSALPEETINPIFLPRENFITALFIQHVHQKNHHCGSEQTLIELRKSASKGRITVKRTINKLCFLCEKLKARPFKLPDFPTHPTTCLNCRAITTDILQNLSSKTFLQSFRRLIANNGCPKLIICDNAPTSKAFSNAQMEEIATIRRFGLLCTTKDSFQVNPSFQLVPGRILPTDDRNFQIIVKTRCE
;
A
#
# COMPACT_ATOMS: atom_id res chain seq x y z
N LEU A 1 -47.32 -17.12 -10.30
CA LEU A 1 -46.29 -16.09 -10.61
C LEU A 1 -46.56 -15.35 -11.94
N CYS A 2 -46.73 -16.03 -13.09
CA CYS A 2 -46.95 -15.33 -14.37
C CYS A 2 -48.18 -14.39 -14.37
N ASN A 3 -49.29 -14.81 -13.76
CA ASN A 3 -50.52 -14.01 -13.73
C ASN A 3 -50.48 -12.82 -12.76
N GLN A 4 -49.59 -12.86 -11.75
CA GLN A 4 -49.50 -11.80 -10.72
C GLN A 4 -48.59 -10.64 -11.17
N PHE A 5 -47.61 -10.91 -12.03
CA PHE A 5 -46.63 -9.91 -12.50
C PHE A 5 -46.84 -9.49 -13.96
N GLY A 6 -47.95 -9.87 -14.59
CA GLY A 6 -48.24 -9.49 -15.99
C GLY A 6 -47.13 -9.94 -16.96
N MET A 7 -46.50 -11.08 -16.70
CA MET A 7 -45.40 -11.58 -17.50
C MET A 7 -45.91 -12.27 -18.76
N PHE A 8 -45.33 -11.95 -19.91
CA PHE A 8 -45.66 -12.57 -21.19
C PHE A 8 -44.40 -12.90 -21.99
N LYS A 9 -44.51 -13.85 -22.94
CA LYS A 9 -43.44 -14.17 -23.87
C LYS A 9 -43.62 -13.32 -25.13
N CYS A 10 -42.59 -12.55 -25.51
CA CYS A 10 -42.59 -11.78 -26.74
C CYS A 10 -42.42 -12.70 -27.94
N GLN A 11 -43.25 -12.54 -28.98
CA GLN A 11 -43.20 -13.37 -30.18
C GLN A 11 -41.98 -13.10 -31.06
N GLN A 12 -41.53 -11.84 -31.15
CA GLN A 12 -40.36 -11.45 -31.96
C GLN A 12 -39.03 -11.87 -31.31
N SER A 13 -38.87 -11.63 -30.01
CA SER A 13 -37.60 -11.87 -29.31
C SER A 13 -37.55 -13.21 -28.57
N ASN A 14 -38.66 -13.93 -28.44
CA ASN A 14 -38.80 -15.13 -27.61
C ASN A 14 -38.44 -14.95 -26.11
N LEU A 15 -38.17 -13.71 -25.67
CA LEU A 15 -37.84 -13.39 -24.29
C LEU A 15 -39.09 -13.17 -23.44
N ARG A 16 -38.97 -13.44 -22.13
CA ARG A 16 -40.01 -13.08 -21.16
C ARG A 16 -39.90 -11.60 -20.81
N ARG A 17 -41.00 -10.87 -20.97
CA ARG A 17 -41.13 -9.44 -20.65
C ARG A 17 -42.18 -9.24 -19.56
N VAL A 18 -42.07 -8.13 -18.84
CA VAL A 18 -43.00 -7.72 -17.79
C VAL A 18 -43.85 -6.58 -18.32
N ARG A 19 -45.18 -6.69 -18.25
CA ARG A 19 -46.07 -5.58 -18.57
C ARG A 19 -46.05 -4.55 -17.44
N THR A 20 -45.75 -3.29 -17.75
CA THR A 20 -45.75 -2.21 -16.77
C THR A 20 -47.08 -1.46 -16.75
N ARG A 21 -47.20 -0.46 -15.87
CA ARG A 21 -48.39 0.41 -15.77
C ARG A 21 -48.44 1.53 -16.81
N ILE A 22 -47.39 1.69 -17.63
CA ILE A 22 -47.22 2.81 -18.59
C ILE A 22 -47.51 2.40 -20.03
N THR A 23 -48.50 1.53 -20.23
CA THR A 23 -48.82 0.92 -21.55
C THR A 23 -49.18 1.93 -22.63
N ASN A 24 -49.74 3.10 -22.26
CA ASN A 24 -50.23 4.11 -23.21
C ASN A 24 -49.26 5.29 -23.37
N SER A 25 -48.04 5.19 -22.87
CA SER A 25 -47.03 6.25 -23.04
C SER A 25 -46.42 6.22 -24.45
N ALA A 26 -45.98 7.37 -24.96
CA ALA A 26 -45.26 7.49 -26.23
C ALA A 26 -43.78 7.03 -26.11
N LEU A 27 -43.52 5.98 -25.34
CA LEU A 27 -42.20 5.43 -25.11
C LEU A 27 -41.97 4.19 -25.99
N PRO A 28 -40.70 3.81 -26.26
CA PRO A 28 -40.39 2.58 -26.95
C PRO A 28 -40.97 1.37 -26.21
N GLU A 29 -41.41 0.35 -26.98
CA GLU A 29 -41.98 -0.87 -26.40
C GLU A 29 -41.02 -1.58 -25.45
N GLU A 30 -39.71 -1.44 -25.66
CA GLU A 30 -38.69 -1.99 -24.74
C GLU A 30 -38.74 -1.42 -23.34
N THR A 31 -39.02 -0.11 -23.24
CA THR A 31 -39.15 0.61 -21.97
C THR A 31 -40.51 0.32 -21.33
N ILE A 32 -41.56 0.20 -22.13
CA ILE A 32 -42.92 -0.11 -21.66
C ILE A 32 -43.00 -1.55 -21.15
N ASN A 33 -42.37 -2.48 -21.87
CA ASN A 33 -42.40 -3.91 -21.58
C ASN A 33 -40.96 -4.45 -21.39
N PRO A 34 -40.27 -4.09 -20.30
CA PRO A 34 -38.88 -4.48 -20.09
C PRO A 34 -38.70 -5.99 -19.96
N ILE A 35 -37.52 -6.45 -20.34
CA ILE A 35 -37.11 -7.86 -20.22
C ILE A 35 -37.09 -8.24 -18.74
N PHE A 36 -37.67 -9.40 -18.44
CA PHE A 36 -37.57 -10.00 -17.12
C PHE A 36 -36.20 -10.64 -16.96
N LEU A 37 -35.42 -10.15 -16.00
CA LEU A 37 -34.14 -10.75 -15.64
C LEU A 37 -34.27 -11.43 -14.27
N PRO A 38 -34.05 -12.75 -14.14
CA PRO A 38 -34.12 -13.48 -12.87
C PRO A 38 -32.99 -13.08 -11.90
N ARG A 39 -33.24 -13.11 -10.59
CA ARG A 39 -32.33 -12.49 -9.59
C ARG A 39 -30.93 -13.10 -9.56
N GLU A 40 -30.83 -14.40 -9.78
CA GLU A 40 -29.65 -15.22 -9.47
C GLU A 40 -29.16 -16.04 -10.67
N ASN A 41 -29.22 -15.47 -11.89
CA ASN A 41 -28.69 -16.15 -13.07
C ASN A 41 -27.46 -15.45 -13.61
N PHE A 42 -26.52 -16.24 -14.11
CA PHE A 42 -25.28 -15.79 -14.73
C PHE A 42 -25.51 -14.83 -15.90
N ILE A 43 -26.52 -15.11 -16.74
CA ILE A 43 -26.90 -14.24 -17.88
C ILE A 43 -27.21 -12.81 -17.41
N THR A 44 -27.84 -12.65 -16.24
CA THR A 44 -28.17 -11.32 -15.73
C THR A 44 -26.94 -10.56 -15.28
N ALA A 45 -25.94 -11.27 -14.74
CA ALA A 45 -24.67 -10.68 -14.35
C ALA A 45 -23.87 -10.23 -15.58
N LEU A 46 -23.82 -11.07 -16.62
CA LEU A 46 -23.19 -10.72 -17.91
C LEU A 46 -23.87 -9.52 -18.57
N PHE A 47 -25.21 -9.49 -18.58
CA PHE A 47 -25.94 -8.38 -19.17
C PHE A 47 -25.69 -7.05 -18.43
N ILE A 48 -25.69 -7.08 -17.10
CA ILE A 48 -25.35 -5.90 -16.28
C ILE A 48 -23.91 -5.45 -16.56
N GLN A 49 -22.97 -6.40 -16.66
CA GLN A 49 -21.57 -6.11 -16.96
C GLN A 49 -21.40 -5.48 -18.35
N HIS A 50 -22.12 -5.98 -19.35
CA HIS A 50 -22.11 -5.42 -20.70
C HIS A 50 -22.62 -3.98 -20.72
N VAL A 51 -23.78 -3.69 -20.10
CA VAL A 51 -24.33 -2.33 -20.02
C VAL A 51 -23.38 -1.39 -19.25
N HIS A 52 -22.76 -1.88 -18.18
CA HIS A 52 -21.79 -1.12 -17.40
C HIS A 52 -20.53 -0.76 -18.21
N GLN A 53 -20.00 -1.70 -19.00
CA GLN A 53 -18.85 -1.47 -19.89
C GLN A 53 -19.21 -0.55 -21.05
N LYS A 54 -20.39 -0.72 -21.65
CA LYS A 54 -20.92 0.16 -22.70
C LYS A 54 -21.04 1.61 -22.23
N ASN A 55 -21.39 1.83 -20.97
CA ASN A 55 -21.46 3.15 -20.34
C ASN A 55 -20.14 3.58 -19.68
N HIS A 56 -18.99 3.09 -20.18
CA HIS A 56 -17.65 3.51 -19.76
C HIS A 56 -17.43 3.44 -18.24
N HIS A 57 -17.82 2.33 -17.62
CA HIS A 57 -17.61 2.09 -16.19
C HIS A 57 -18.30 3.08 -15.26
N CYS A 58 -19.42 3.66 -15.70
CA CYS A 58 -20.13 4.61 -14.89
C CYS A 58 -20.73 4.00 -13.61
N GLY A 59 -21.08 4.86 -12.65
CA GLY A 59 -21.61 4.50 -11.34
C GLY A 59 -22.84 3.58 -11.40
N SER A 60 -23.14 2.95 -10.27
CA SER A 60 -24.25 1.98 -10.18
C SER A 60 -25.61 2.58 -10.56
N GLU A 61 -25.82 3.87 -10.29
CA GLU A 61 -27.09 4.54 -10.59
C GLU A 61 -27.26 4.81 -12.07
N GLN A 62 -26.23 5.32 -12.73
CA GLN A 62 -26.30 5.56 -14.16
C GLN A 62 -26.44 4.25 -14.93
N THR A 63 -25.68 3.22 -14.51
CA THR A 63 -25.84 1.86 -15.03
C THR A 63 -27.28 1.34 -14.85
N LEU A 64 -27.90 1.60 -13.69
CA LEU A 64 -29.27 1.20 -13.39
C LEU A 64 -30.31 1.96 -14.23
N ILE A 65 -30.11 3.26 -14.46
CA ILE A 65 -30.97 4.08 -15.32
C ILE A 65 -30.96 3.53 -16.75
N GLU A 66 -29.78 3.20 -17.28
CA GLU A 66 -29.67 2.60 -18.61
C GLU A 66 -30.33 1.22 -18.66
N LEU A 67 -30.10 0.40 -17.63
CA LEU A 67 -30.74 -0.91 -17.51
C LEU A 67 -32.26 -0.83 -17.50
N ARG A 68 -32.85 0.18 -16.85
CA ARG A 68 -34.31 0.37 -16.77
C ARG A 68 -34.97 0.66 -18.11
N LYS A 69 -34.22 1.10 -19.13
CA LYS A 69 -34.74 1.26 -20.49
C LYS A 69 -35.10 -0.06 -21.15
N SER A 70 -34.48 -1.17 -20.74
CA SER A 70 -34.64 -2.47 -21.41
C SER A 70 -34.91 -3.65 -20.48
N ALA A 71 -34.64 -3.54 -19.17
CA ALA A 71 -34.82 -4.61 -18.21
C ALA A 71 -35.20 -4.15 -16.79
N SER A 72 -35.92 -5.02 -16.08
CA SER A 72 -36.44 -4.75 -14.74
C SER A 72 -35.51 -5.30 -13.65
N LYS A 73 -34.52 -4.51 -13.21
CA LYS A 73 -33.59 -4.89 -12.12
C LYS A 73 -33.49 -3.87 -10.99
N GLY A 74 -33.10 -4.39 -9.83
CA GLY A 74 -32.88 -3.62 -8.61
C GLY A 74 -31.43 -3.20 -8.41
N ARG A 75 -31.25 -2.07 -7.72
CA ARG A 75 -29.94 -1.44 -7.43
C ARG A 75 -28.94 -2.37 -6.74
N ILE A 76 -29.40 -3.20 -5.80
CA ILE A 76 -28.54 -4.10 -5.02
C ILE A 76 -27.82 -5.09 -5.94
N THR A 77 -28.54 -5.70 -6.87
CA THR A 77 -27.97 -6.68 -7.82
C THR A 77 -26.95 -6.01 -8.74
N VAL A 78 -27.25 -4.81 -9.24
CA VAL A 78 -26.33 -4.04 -10.10
C VAL A 78 -25.04 -3.70 -9.35
N LYS A 79 -25.14 -3.13 -8.14
CA LYS A 79 -23.99 -2.79 -7.31
C LYS A 79 -23.13 -4.01 -6.98
N ARG A 80 -23.75 -5.13 -6.62
CA ARG A 80 -23.05 -6.41 -6.36
C ARG A 80 -22.31 -6.90 -7.59
N THR A 81 -22.94 -6.84 -8.76
CA THR A 81 -22.36 -7.33 -10.02
C THR A 81 -21.16 -6.48 -10.42
N ILE A 82 -21.29 -5.15 -10.41
CA ILE A 82 -20.20 -4.23 -10.77
C ILE A 82 -19.00 -4.44 -9.83
N ASN A 83 -19.23 -4.51 -8.52
CA ASN A 83 -18.14 -4.67 -7.55
C ASN A 83 -17.46 -6.05 -7.61
N LYS A 84 -18.13 -7.09 -8.14
CA LYS A 84 -17.58 -8.45 -8.23
C LYS A 84 -16.96 -8.77 -9.58
N LEU A 85 -17.50 -8.25 -10.68
CA LEU A 85 -17.12 -8.63 -12.04
C LEU A 85 -16.31 -7.57 -12.78
N CYS A 86 -16.30 -6.31 -12.31
CA CYS A 86 -15.58 -5.24 -12.96
C CYS A 86 -14.21 -4.99 -12.30
N PHE A 87 -13.18 -5.62 -12.84
CA PHE A 87 -11.78 -5.41 -12.45
C PHE A 87 -11.37 -3.91 -12.50
N LEU A 88 -11.79 -3.18 -13.54
CA LEU A 88 -11.46 -1.76 -13.70
C LEU A 88 -12.02 -0.92 -12.54
N CYS A 89 -13.29 -1.09 -12.20
CA CYS A 89 -13.89 -0.41 -11.07
C CYS A 89 -13.33 -0.87 -9.73
N GLU A 90 -12.95 -2.14 -9.59
CA GLU A 90 -12.32 -2.65 -8.38
C GLU A 90 -10.96 -1.98 -8.15
N LYS A 91 -10.12 -1.94 -9.19
CA LYS A 91 -8.82 -1.28 -9.17
C LYS A 91 -8.93 0.22 -8.87
N LEU A 92 -9.86 0.93 -9.52
CA LEU A 92 -10.05 2.37 -9.32
C LEU A 92 -10.63 2.73 -7.94
N LYS A 93 -11.36 1.80 -7.29
CA LYS A 93 -11.92 1.99 -5.94
C LYS A 93 -10.99 1.47 -4.83
N ALA A 94 -9.84 0.89 -5.18
CA ALA A 94 -8.90 0.38 -4.20
C ALA A 94 -8.47 1.49 -3.25
N ARG A 95 -8.52 1.20 -1.95
CA ARG A 95 -8.10 2.17 -0.93
C ARG A 95 -6.58 2.21 -0.86
N PRO A 96 -5.98 3.38 -0.63
CA PRO A 96 -4.56 3.47 -0.29
C PRO A 96 -4.23 2.58 0.90
N PHE A 97 -2.95 2.16 1.00
CA PHE A 97 -2.46 1.45 2.18
C PHE A 97 -2.78 2.26 3.44
N LYS A 98 -3.50 1.65 4.39
CA LYS A 98 -3.78 2.28 5.68
C LYS A 98 -2.46 2.34 6.44
N LEU A 99 -1.95 3.55 6.68
CA LEU A 99 -0.79 3.71 7.55
C LEU A 99 -1.10 3.11 8.93
N PRO A 100 -0.13 2.46 9.58
CA PRO A 100 -0.28 2.06 10.97
C PRO A 100 -0.58 3.31 11.81
N ASP A 101 -1.31 3.13 12.91
CA ASP A 101 -1.54 4.23 13.84
C ASP A 101 -0.18 4.76 14.31
N PHE A 102 -0.05 6.09 14.40
CA PHE A 102 1.19 6.68 14.89
C PHE A 102 1.47 6.13 16.29
N PRO A 103 2.71 5.66 16.58
CA PRO A 103 3.04 5.23 17.91
C PRO A 103 2.80 6.38 18.89
N THR A 104 2.28 6.08 20.08
CA THR A 104 2.34 7.02 21.20
C THR A 104 3.78 7.51 21.31
N HIS A 105 3.95 8.83 21.48
CA HIS A 105 5.25 9.50 21.45
C HIS A 105 6.37 8.60 22.00
N PRO A 106 7.48 8.43 21.27
CA PRO A 106 8.53 7.52 21.73
C PRO A 106 8.94 7.92 23.15
N THR A 107 8.90 6.97 24.07
CA THR A 107 9.38 7.14 25.47
C THR A 107 10.86 7.55 25.51
N THR A 108 11.55 7.41 24.39
CA THR A 108 12.92 7.84 24.12
C THR A 108 12.98 8.96 23.08
N CYS A 109 12.04 9.91 23.09
CA CYS A 109 12.16 11.13 22.31
C CYS A 109 13.51 11.78 22.60
N LEU A 110 14.49 11.59 21.70
CA LEU A 110 15.70 12.39 21.54
C LEU A 110 16.36 12.88 22.85
N ASN A 111 16.51 12.03 23.87
CA ASN A 111 17.26 12.43 25.07
C ASN A 111 18.76 12.62 24.78
N CYS A 112 19.20 12.34 23.55
CA CYS A 112 20.38 12.94 22.96
C CYS A 112 19.93 13.79 21.74
N ARG A 113 19.82 15.11 21.92
CA ARG A 113 19.56 16.14 20.90
C ARG A 113 20.74 16.33 19.92
N ALA A 114 21.43 15.27 19.53
CA ALA A 114 22.55 15.35 18.59
C ALA A 114 22.10 14.85 17.23
N ILE A 115 21.62 15.77 16.38
CA ILE A 115 21.46 15.52 14.95
C ILE A 115 22.78 15.94 14.30
N THR A 116 23.62 14.96 13.93
CA THR A 116 24.85 15.22 13.16
C THR A 116 24.57 15.05 11.68
N THR A 117 24.69 16.12 10.92
CA THR A 117 24.59 16.11 9.46
C THR A 117 25.97 16.33 8.86
N ASP A 118 26.47 15.32 8.14
CA ASP A 118 27.70 15.41 7.36
C ASP A 118 27.37 15.49 5.87
N ILE A 119 28.03 16.41 5.16
CA ILE A 119 27.94 16.51 3.71
C ILE A 119 28.95 15.55 3.10
N LEU A 120 28.49 14.62 2.26
CA LEU A 120 29.33 13.67 1.53
C LEU A 120 29.42 14.08 0.06
N GLN A 121 30.61 13.95 -0.52
CA GLN A 121 30.82 14.20 -1.96
C GLN A 121 30.16 13.14 -2.84
N ASN A 122 29.99 11.92 -2.33
CA ASN A 122 29.33 10.81 -3.02
C ASN A 122 28.74 9.82 -2.00
N LEU A 123 27.77 9.01 -2.46
CA LEU A 123 27.16 7.94 -1.67
C LEU A 123 27.97 6.63 -1.75
N SER A 124 29.30 6.72 -1.71
CA SER A 124 30.16 5.52 -1.68
C SER A 124 30.28 4.97 -0.27
N SER A 125 30.44 3.65 -0.13
CA SER A 125 30.67 3.01 1.18
C SER A 125 31.91 3.55 1.90
N LYS A 126 32.94 3.97 1.16
CA LYS A 126 34.20 4.50 1.72
C LYS A 126 34.04 5.89 2.32
N THR A 127 33.31 6.79 1.66
CA THR A 127 33.04 8.15 2.15
C THR A 127 32.08 8.13 3.33
N PHE A 128 31.08 7.25 3.27
CA PHE A 128 30.22 6.94 4.41
C PHE A 128 31.03 6.46 5.61
N LEU A 129 31.93 5.47 5.43
CA LEU A 129 32.82 4.96 6.47
C LEU A 129 33.65 6.05 7.15
N GLN A 130 34.26 6.93 6.35
CA GLN A 130 35.11 8.00 6.87
C GLN A 130 34.31 9.03 7.68
N SER A 131 33.14 9.43 7.19
CA SER A 131 32.23 10.32 7.92
C SER A 131 31.72 9.65 9.19
N PHE A 132 31.36 8.37 9.13
CA PHE A 132 30.90 7.62 10.29
C PHE A 132 31.98 7.47 11.37
N ARG A 133 33.25 7.20 10.98
CA ARG A 133 34.40 7.19 11.89
C ARG A 133 34.61 8.55 12.57
N ARG A 134 34.49 9.65 11.82
CA ARG A 134 34.56 11.01 12.36
C ARG A 134 33.42 11.30 13.35
N LEU A 135 32.21 10.84 13.04
CA LEU A 135 31.05 10.97 13.92
C LEU A 135 31.27 10.25 15.25
N ILE A 136 31.80 9.02 15.23
CA ILE A 136 32.15 8.26 16.44
C ILE A 136 33.27 8.96 17.23
N ALA A 137 34.30 9.46 16.55
CA ALA A 137 35.42 10.15 17.21
C ALA A 137 34.96 11.42 17.96
N ASN A 138 33.97 12.14 17.41
CA ASN A 138 33.46 13.37 18.00
C ASN A 138 32.42 13.13 19.11
N ASN A 139 31.58 12.10 18.99
CA ASN A 139 30.41 11.90 19.85
C ASN A 139 30.52 10.68 20.79
N GLY A 140 31.51 9.82 20.59
CA GLY A 140 31.63 8.52 21.27
C GLY A 140 31.03 7.37 20.45
N CYS A 141 31.20 6.15 20.95
CA CYS A 141 30.73 4.93 20.29
C CYS A 141 29.27 4.63 20.66
N PRO A 142 28.32 4.58 19.69
CA PRO A 142 26.91 4.26 19.98
C PRO A 142 26.76 2.79 20.38
N LYS A 143 25.77 2.43 21.21
CA LYS A 143 25.48 1.01 21.52
C LYS A 143 24.65 0.32 20.43
N LEU A 144 23.83 1.09 19.71
CA LEU A 144 22.90 0.61 18.68
C LEU A 144 22.84 1.61 17.52
N ILE A 145 22.93 1.10 16.29
CA ILE A 145 22.71 1.87 15.06
C ILE A 145 21.50 1.28 14.33
N ILE A 146 20.55 2.13 13.96
CA ILE A 146 19.37 1.78 13.17
C ILE A 146 19.51 2.48 11.82
N CYS A 147 19.49 1.69 10.75
CA CYS A 147 19.60 2.18 9.39
C CYS A 147 18.43 1.68 8.55
N ASP A 148 18.15 2.38 7.46
CA ASP A 148 17.35 1.81 6.38
C ASP A 148 18.14 0.77 5.58
N ASN A 149 17.44 0.08 4.66
CA ASN A 149 17.98 -0.97 3.81
C ASN A 149 18.77 -0.47 2.60
N ALA A 150 19.34 0.75 2.67
CA ALA A 150 20.10 1.36 1.58
C ALA A 150 21.30 0.49 1.14
N PRO A 151 21.69 0.54 -0.15
CA PRO A 151 22.84 -0.22 -0.64
C PRO A 151 24.15 0.11 0.09
N THR A 152 24.32 1.36 0.50
CA THR A 152 25.50 1.86 1.23
C THR A 152 25.58 1.34 2.65
N SER A 153 24.47 1.31 3.38
CA SER A 153 24.40 0.76 4.74
C SER A 153 24.65 -0.75 4.76
N LYS A 154 24.14 -1.47 3.76
CA LYS A 154 24.42 -2.90 3.55
C LYS A 154 25.87 -3.16 3.14
N ALA A 155 26.42 -2.37 2.23
CA ALA A 155 27.82 -2.50 1.83
C ALA A 155 28.77 -2.21 3.00
N PHE A 156 28.45 -1.24 3.86
CA PHE A 156 29.16 -1.00 5.12
C PHE A 156 29.11 -2.22 6.03
N SER A 157 27.92 -2.79 6.27
CA SER A 157 27.75 -4.02 7.06
C SER A 157 28.66 -5.15 6.56
N ASN A 158 28.71 -5.35 5.25
CA ASN A 158 29.46 -6.44 4.63
C ASN A 158 30.98 -6.19 4.68
N ALA A 159 31.42 -4.98 4.30
CA ALA A 159 32.84 -4.61 4.34
C ALA A 159 33.41 -4.70 5.76
N GLN A 160 32.60 -4.37 6.75
CA GLN A 160 33.00 -4.47 8.14
C GLN A 160 33.12 -5.93 8.61
N MET A 161 32.20 -6.81 8.21
CA MET A 161 32.30 -8.25 8.49
C MET A 161 33.58 -8.88 7.91
N GLU A 162 34.03 -8.39 6.75
CA GLU A 162 35.26 -8.83 6.07
C GLU A 162 36.53 -8.34 6.81
N GLU A 163 36.56 -7.08 7.27
CA GLU A 163 37.63 -6.55 8.15
C GLU A 163 37.66 -7.28 9.51
N ILE A 164 36.49 -7.63 10.08
CA ILE A 164 36.34 -8.34 11.37
C ILE A 164 36.89 -9.77 11.30
N ALA A 165 36.75 -10.48 10.18
CA ALA A 165 37.33 -11.80 10.00
C ALA A 165 38.87 -11.79 10.09
N THR A 166 39.49 -10.65 9.78
CA THR A 166 40.94 -10.48 9.71
C THR A 166 41.53 -9.98 11.04
N ILE A 167 40.75 -9.27 11.87
CA ILE A 167 41.23 -8.58 13.08
C ILE A 167 40.53 -9.15 14.33
N ARG A 168 40.98 -10.31 14.81
CA ARG A 168 40.47 -10.98 16.03
C ARG A 168 40.78 -10.26 17.37
N ARG A 169 40.99 -8.94 17.40
CA ARG A 169 41.37 -8.23 18.65
C ARG A 169 40.66 -6.93 18.99
N PHE A 170 39.75 -6.42 18.16
CA PHE A 170 38.99 -5.19 18.51
C PHE A 170 37.49 -5.36 18.28
N GLY A 171 36.71 -4.86 19.25
CA GLY A 171 35.30 -5.20 19.53
C GLY A 171 34.32 -5.04 18.37
N LEU A 172 33.49 -6.07 18.21
CA LEU A 172 32.60 -6.33 17.08
C LEU A 172 31.37 -5.41 16.98
N LEU A 173 30.92 -5.24 15.74
CA LEU A 173 29.56 -4.88 15.35
C LEU A 173 28.81 -6.16 14.96
N CYS A 174 27.75 -6.54 15.70
CA CYS A 174 26.92 -7.72 15.39
C CYS A 174 25.66 -7.26 14.65
N THR A 175 25.37 -7.88 13.50
CA THR A 175 24.19 -7.60 12.68
C THR A 175 23.07 -8.58 13.02
N THR A 176 21.95 -8.06 13.52
CA THR A 176 20.66 -8.72 13.37
C THR A 176 19.89 -8.02 12.26
N LYS A 177 18.97 -8.72 11.57
CA LYS A 177 18.41 -8.34 10.25
C LYS A 177 17.92 -6.89 10.08
N ASP A 178 17.69 -6.14 11.15
CA ASP A 178 17.24 -4.73 11.12
C ASP A 178 18.01 -3.80 12.10
N SER A 179 19.14 -4.24 12.66
CA SER A 179 19.88 -3.49 13.69
C SER A 179 21.36 -3.89 13.83
N PHE A 180 22.19 -2.91 14.17
CA PHE A 180 23.62 -3.07 14.40
C PHE A 180 23.97 -2.82 15.88
N GLN A 181 24.44 -3.84 16.60
CA GLN A 181 24.94 -3.66 17.97
C GLN A 181 26.45 -3.43 17.97
N VAL A 182 26.93 -2.36 18.63
CA VAL A 182 28.37 -2.09 18.76
C VAL A 182 28.85 -2.53 20.15
N ASN A 183 29.88 -3.37 20.20
CA ASN A 183 30.52 -3.80 21.44
C ASN A 183 31.58 -2.75 21.87
N PRO A 184 31.57 -2.24 23.12
CA PRO A 184 32.32 -1.05 23.53
C PRO A 184 33.86 -1.17 23.57
N SER A 185 34.50 -2.14 22.93
CA SER A 185 35.94 -2.42 23.07
C SER A 185 36.88 -1.52 22.23
N PHE A 186 36.48 -0.30 21.88
CA PHE A 186 37.33 0.64 21.13
C PHE A 186 38.33 1.30 22.09
N GLN A 187 39.48 0.68 22.35
CA GLN A 187 40.60 1.37 23.00
C GLN A 187 41.28 2.28 21.97
N LEU A 188 40.99 3.58 22.05
CA LEU A 188 41.76 4.61 21.37
C LEU A 188 43.19 4.66 21.97
N VAL A 189 44.20 4.52 21.13
CA VAL A 189 45.63 4.72 21.44
C VAL A 189 45.82 6.20 21.91
N PRO A 190 46.75 6.51 22.83
CA PRO A 190 46.55 7.50 23.89
C PRO A 190 46.64 8.95 23.42
N GLY A 191 45.78 9.81 23.97
CA GLY A 191 45.83 11.26 23.75
C GLY A 191 44.55 12.04 24.13
N ARG A 192 43.42 11.36 24.31
CA ARG A 192 42.20 11.93 24.93
C ARG A 192 41.38 10.82 25.55
N ILE A 193 41.35 10.77 26.88
CA ILE A 193 40.31 10.03 27.60
C ILE A 193 39.05 10.88 27.44
N LEU A 194 38.16 10.52 26.51
CA LEU A 194 36.77 10.98 26.61
C LEU A 194 36.13 10.20 27.76
N PRO A 195 35.46 10.88 28.71
CA PRO A 195 34.88 10.21 29.85
C PRO A 195 33.92 9.13 29.39
N THR A 196 34.11 7.93 29.92
CA THR A 196 33.21 6.78 29.84
C THR A 196 31.95 7.06 30.65
N ASP A 197 31.26 8.17 30.36
CA ASP A 197 29.91 8.37 30.84
C ASP A 197 29.00 7.57 29.91
N ASP A 198 28.26 6.64 30.51
CA ASP A 198 27.23 5.77 29.94
C ASP A 198 26.10 6.57 29.25
N ARG A 199 26.43 7.31 28.20
CA ARG A 199 25.43 7.89 27.30
C ARG A 199 24.97 6.78 26.38
N ASN A 200 23.90 6.10 26.80
CA ASN A 200 23.13 5.19 25.96
C ASN A 200 22.46 5.98 24.83
N PHE A 201 23.21 6.38 23.80
CA PHE A 201 22.65 7.05 22.62
C PHE A 201 22.53 6.07 21.45
N GLN A 202 21.41 6.17 20.76
CA GLN A 202 21.09 5.42 19.54
C GLN A 202 21.25 6.36 18.35
N ILE A 203 21.87 5.90 17.27
CA ILE A 203 21.97 6.68 16.03
C ILE A 203 21.00 6.11 15.01
N ILE A 204 20.14 6.98 14.47
CA ILE A 204 19.30 6.68 13.31
C ILE A 204 20.00 7.28 12.09
N VAL A 205 20.53 6.43 11.21
CA VAL A 205 21.11 6.87 9.94
C VAL A 205 20.03 6.81 8.88
N LYS A 206 19.67 7.97 8.32
CA LYS A 206 18.84 8.06 7.11
C LYS A 206 19.71 8.56 5.98
N THR A 207 19.95 7.71 4.98
CA THR A 207 20.57 8.16 3.74
C THR A 207 19.46 8.60 2.80
N ARG A 208 19.31 9.91 2.58
CA ARG A 208 18.44 10.41 1.53
C ARG A 208 19.23 10.42 0.23
N CYS A 209 18.82 9.61 -0.74
CA CYS A 209 19.23 9.79 -2.12
C CYS A 209 18.29 10.88 -2.68
N GLU A 210 18.85 12.01 -3.10
CA GLU A 210 18.14 12.92 -4.01
C GLU A 210 18.14 12.34 -5.43
#